data_AF-H6C407-F1
#
_entry.id   AF-H6C407-F1
#
_cell.length_a   1.000
_cell.length_b   1.000
_cell.length_c   1.000
_cell.angle_alpha   90.00
_cell.angle_beta   90.00
_cell.angle_gamma   90.00
#
_symmetry.space_group_name_H-M   'P 1'
#
loop_
_entity.id
_entity.type
_entity.pdbx_description
1 polymer ?
#
loop_
_entity_poly.entity_id
_entity_poly.type
_entity_poly.pdbx_seq_one_letter_code
_entity_poly.pdbx_strand_id
1 'polypeptide(L)'
;MWQEGAENQATVQEDRDVSAEEDTSSRSGDSDSAFSDDSQTVLSTSLRSSIYNHRYENGRTYHAFRDGEYPIPNDEEEQERLDLLHHLFKMILGGELYTAPLPRDPQRVLDVGTGTGIWAIEMADRFPMAQVIGTDLSPIQPNWVPPNLQFYIDDAESEWTFHESGKFDFIHGRALCGGIADWPKFYAQAYDNLQPGGWMEMQDHECWLNSDDGGMERAPACSEWIREVDRASTMFGKRLNIAHQHRQWMIDAGFQNVSEIIRKASISRKQTITYH
;
A
#
# COMPACT_ATOMS: atom_id res chain seq x y z
N MET A 1 -67.63 -34.35 -28.02
CA MET A 1 -67.96 -34.95 -26.71
C MET A 1 -68.05 -33.78 -25.74
N TRP A 2 -69.29 -33.29 -25.56
CA TRP A 2 -69.90 -32.50 -24.46
C TRP A 2 -68.95 -31.80 -23.46
N GLN A 3 -68.88 -30.45 -23.45
CA GLN A 3 -69.71 -29.47 -22.69
C GLN A 3 -69.48 -29.56 -21.17
N GLU A 4 -69.43 -28.53 -20.32
CA GLU A 4 -69.63 -27.06 -20.26
C GLU A 4 -69.25 -26.71 -18.79
N GLY A 5 -69.05 -25.51 -18.26
CA GLY A 5 -69.25 -24.08 -18.59
C GLY A 5 -68.60 -23.31 -17.41
N ALA A 6 -67.99 -22.13 -17.56
CA ALA A 6 -68.52 -20.82 -17.95
C ALA A 6 -69.31 -20.11 -16.84
N GLU A 7 -68.75 -18.96 -16.41
CA GLU A 7 -69.37 -17.69 -15.96
C GLU A 7 -68.18 -16.82 -15.50
N ASN A 8 -67.65 -15.79 -16.17
CA ASN A 8 -68.07 -14.69 -17.05
C ASN A 8 -68.69 -13.46 -16.37
N GLN A 9 -68.28 -12.31 -16.94
CA GLN A 9 -68.74 -10.91 -16.78
C GLN A 9 -67.93 -10.02 -15.81
N ALA A 10 -67.51 -8.80 -16.17
CA ALA A 10 -67.52 -8.05 -17.43
C ALA A 10 -66.66 -6.76 -17.27
N THR A 11 -65.91 -6.42 -18.33
CA THR A 11 -65.58 -5.12 -18.97
C THR A 11 -65.84 -3.78 -18.21
N VAL A 12 -65.05 -2.70 -18.34
CA VAL A 12 -64.84 -1.81 -19.52
C VAL A 12 -63.80 -0.71 -19.14
N GLN A 13 -62.90 -0.37 -20.09
CA GLN A 13 -62.29 0.94 -20.51
C GLN A 13 -62.57 2.23 -19.68
N GLU A 14 -61.78 3.31 -19.64
CA GLU A 14 -60.88 3.96 -20.62
C GLU A 14 -60.16 5.15 -19.93
N ASP A 15 -58.99 5.53 -20.47
CA ASP A 15 -58.36 6.86 -20.59
C ASP A 15 -58.60 7.99 -19.56
N ARG A 16 -57.50 8.62 -19.09
CA ARG A 16 -57.07 9.98 -19.53
C ARG A 16 -55.90 10.53 -18.71
N ASP A 17 -54.95 11.10 -19.46
CA ASP A 17 -53.92 12.07 -19.05
C ASP A 17 -54.48 13.23 -18.20
N VAL A 18 -53.74 13.65 -17.18
CA VAL A 18 -53.55 15.08 -16.84
C VAL A 18 -52.16 15.28 -16.23
N SER A 19 -51.32 16.02 -16.96
CA SER A 19 -50.14 16.74 -16.49
C SER A 19 -50.53 18.01 -15.74
N ALA A 20 -49.74 18.41 -14.73
CA ALA A 20 -49.48 19.83 -14.43
C ALA A 20 -48.35 19.98 -13.40
N GLU A 21 -47.42 20.84 -13.76
CA GLU A 21 -46.16 21.24 -13.11
C GLU A 21 -46.36 22.29 -12.00
N GLU A 22 -45.28 22.45 -11.20
CA GLU A 22 -44.80 23.68 -10.53
C GLU A 22 -45.76 24.36 -9.51
N ASP A 23 -45.34 25.02 -8.42
CA ASP A 23 -44.16 25.81 -8.09
C ASP A 23 -44.22 26.05 -6.56
N THR A 24 -43.12 26.40 -5.91
CA THR A 24 -43.04 27.56 -4.99
C THR A 24 -41.69 27.59 -4.28
N SER A 25 -40.99 28.67 -4.58
CA SER A 25 -39.71 29.05 -4.00
C SER A 25 -39.85 29.85 -2.69
N SER A 26 -38.79 29.74 -1.89
CA SER A 26 -38.26 30.69 -0.90
C SER A 26 -38.81 30.67 0.54
N ARG A 27 -37.93 30.29 1.48
CA ARG A 27 -37.38 31.21 2.49
C ARG A 27 -36.15 30.65 3.20
N SER A 28 -35.15 31.51 3.28
CA SER A 28 -33.82 31.45 3.88
C SER A 28 -33.80 31.25 5.39
N GLY A 29 -32.76 30.55 5.89
CA GLY A 29 -32.36 30.55 7.30
C GLY A 29 -31.12 29.69 7.56
N ASP A 30 -29.95 30.36 7.52
CA ASP A 30 -28.64 30.09 8.14
C ASP A 30 -28.07 28.67 8.29
N SER A 31 -26.94 28.49 7.57
CA SER A 31 -25.63 28.04 8.05
C SER A 31 -25.60 27.16 9.31
N ASP A 32 -25.17 25.92 9.18
CA ASP A 32 -23.83 25.54 9.67
C ASP A 32 -23.40 24.13 9.23
N SER A 33 -22.16 24.08 8.76
CA SER A 33 -21.26 22.91 8.76
C SER A 33 -21.52 21.77 7.77
N ALA A 34 -21.36 22.07 6.47
CA ALA A 34 -20.85 21.08 5.54
C ALA A 34 -19.34 20.92 5.80
N PHE A 35 -18.97 20.09 6.78
CA PHE A 35 -17.65 19.46 6.75
C PHE A 35 -17.63 18.57 5.50
N SER A 36 -17.05 19.12 4.42
CA SER A 36 -16.65 18.32 3.27
C SER A 36 -15.59 17.34 3.78
N ASP A 37 -16.01 16.09 3.98
CA ASP A 37 -15.12 14.94 4.18
C ASP A 37 -14.37 14.70 2.87
N ASP A 38 -13.38 15.55 2.63
CA ASP A 38 -12.49 15.50 1.48
C ASP A 38 -11.15 14.90 1.91
N SER A 39 -11.22 13.83 2.71
CA SER A 39 -10.12 12.88 2.88
C SER A 39 -10.01 12.06 1.59
N GLN A 40 -9.54 12.71 0.53
CA GLN A 40 -9.63 12.20 -0.84
C GLN A 40 -8.58 11.11 -1.10
N THR A 41 -8.98 9.84 -0.98
CA THR A 41 -8.50 8.83 -1.93
C THR A 41 -9.00 9.24 -3.32
N VAL A 42 -8.17 9.89 -4.13
CA VAL A 42 -8.61 10.46 -5.42
C VAL A 42 -8.82 9.34 -6.44
N LEU A 43 -10.06 8.87 -6.57
CA LEU A 43 -10.48 7.93 -7.61
C LEU A 43 -11.88 8.28 -8.10
N SER A 44 -12.11 8.09 -9.40
CA SER A 44 -13.45 8.17 -10.01
C SER A 44 -14.44 7.27 -9.27
N THR A 45 -15.65 7.77 -9.01
CA THR A 45 -16.69 7.12 -8.20
C THR A 45 -17.05 5.70 -8.65
N SER A 46 -16.92 5.39 -9.95
CA SER A 46 -17.16 4.03 -10.49
C SER A 46 -15.99 3.07 -10.30
N LEU A 47 -14.75 3.57 -10.24
CA LEU A 47 -13.57 2.77 -9.90
C LEU A 47 -13.58 2.42 -8.41
N ARG A 48 -13.97 3.38 -7.55
CA ARG A 48 -14.07 3.17 -6.09
C ARG A 48 -14.85 1.90 -5.74
N SER A 49 -16.06 1.69 -6.25
CA SER A 49 -16.88 0.53 -5.85
C SER A 49 -16.28 -0.83 -6.23
N SER A 50 -15.58 -0.92 -7.36
CA SER A 50 -14.92 -2.16 -7.80
C SER A 50 -13.66 -2.49 -7.01
N ILE A 51 -12.94 -1.47 -6.51
CA ILE A 51 -11.67 -1.64 -5.80
C ILE A 51 -11.88 -2.10 -4.35
N TYR A 52 -13.00 -1.73 -3.73
CA TYR A 52 -13.39 -2.21 -2.39
C TYR A 52 -14.03 -3.60 -2.39
N ASN A 53 -14.29 -4.21 -3.55
CA ASN A 53 -14.85 -5.56 -3.63
C ASN A 53 -13.77 -6.62 -3.39
N HIS A 54 -13.33 -6.74 -2.15
CA HIS A 54 -12.32 -7.71 -1.74
C HIS A 54 -12.60 -9.12 -2.27
N ARG A 55 -11.56 -9.76 -2.83
CA ARG A 55 -11.63 -11.18 -3.16
C ARG A 55 -11.51 -11.96 -1.86
N TYR A 56 -12.42 -12.90 -1.64
CA TYR A 56 -12.40 -13.75 -0.46
C TYR A 56 -11.92 -15.15 -0.83
N GLU A 57 -10.82 -15.60 -0.23
CA GLU A 57 -10.27 -16.94 -0.46
C GLU A 57 -9.66 -17.50 0.83
N ASN A 58 -9.90 -18.78 1.13
CA ASN A 58 -9.34 -19.47 2.30
C ASN A 58 -9.59 -18.76 3.66
N GLY A 59 -10.67 -17.99 3.77
CA GLY A 59 -11.00 -17.24 4.99
C GLY A 59 -10.33 -15.87 5.12
N ARG A 60 -9.55 -15.45 4.11
CA ARG A 60 -8.78 -14.20 4.07
C ARG A 60 -9.32 -13.28 2.97
N THR A 61 -9.17 -11.97 3.12
CA THR A 61 -9.49 -10.99 2.07
C THR A 61 -8.24 -10.58 1.31
N TYR A 62 -8.40 -10.34 0.00
CA TYR A 62 -7.35 -9.92 -0.93
C TYR A 62 -7.82 -8.73 -1.79
N HIS A 63 -6.88 -8.07 -2.46
CA HIS A 63 -7.12 -6.88 -3.28
C HIS A 63 -7.96 -7.18 -4.53
N ALA A 64 -8.90 -6.29 -4.85
CA ALA A 64 -9.75 -6.41 -6.04
C ALA A 64 -9.14 -5.74 -7.29
N PHE A 65 -8.34 -4.69 -7.07
CA PHE A 65 -7.59 -4.00 -8.12
C PHE A 65 -6.34 -4.79 -8.47
N ARG A 66 -6.16 -5.14 -9.76
CA ARG A 66 -5.09 -6.03 -10.24
C ARG A 66 -5.03 -7.38 -9.48
N ASP A 67 -6.18 -8.05 -9.40
CA ASP A 67 -6.33 -9.36 -8.76
C ASP A 67 -5.22 -10.34 -9.18
N GLY A 68 -4.57 -10.96 -8.20
CA GLY A 68 -3.47 -11.91 -8.39
C GLY A 68 -2.07 -11.31 -8.46
N GLU A 69 -1.91 -9.98 -8.56
CA GLU A 69 -0.57 -9.34 -8.61
C GLU A 69 0.13 -9.29 -7.24
N TYR A 70 -0.63 -9.36 -6.14
CA TYR A 70 -0.09 -9.42 -4.78
C TYR A 70 -0.74 -10.57 -4.00
N PRO A 71 0.03 -11.61 -3.63
CA PRO A 71 -0.52 -12.85 -3.10
C PRO A 71 -0.75 -12.83 -1.57
N ILE A 72 -0.53 -11.68 -0.92
CA ILE A 72 -0.68 -11.54 0.53
C ILE A 72 -2.07 -10.97 0.84
N PRO A 73 -2.74 -11.44 1.90
CA PRO A 73 -4.03 -10.90 2.35
C PRO A 73 -3.98 -9.40 2.69
N ASN A 74 -5.13 -8.78 2.92
CA ASN A 74 -5.26 -7.38 3.33
C ASN A 74 -6.20 -7.16 4.53
N ASP A 75 -6.55 -8.25 5.22
CA ASP A 75 -7.39 -8.27 6.41
C ASP A 75 -6.70 -7.67 7.65
N GLU A 76 -7.48 -7.52 8.73
CA GLU A 76 -7.02 -6.97 10.02
C GLU A 76 -5.78 -7.70 10.55
N GLU A 77 -5.71 -9.03 10.41
CA GLU A 77 -4.57 -9.83 10.85
C GLU A 77 -3.28 -9.45 10.10
N GLU A 78 -3.37 -9.20 8.79
CA GLU A 78 -2.21 -8.72 8.03
C GLU A 78 -1.86 -7.26 8.36
N GLN A 79 -2.86 -6.40 8.61
CA GLN A 79 -2.61 -5.03 9.04
C GLN A 79 -1.85 -4.99 10.37
N GLU A 80 -2.24 -5.83 11.34
CA GLU A 80 -1.50 -6.01 12.60
C GLU A 80 -0.05 -6.49 12.36
N ARG A 81 0.15 -7.41 11.39
CA ARG A 81 1.50 -7.86 10.99
C ARG A 81 2.33 -6.72 10.41
N LEU A 82 1.74 -5.86 9.57
CA LEU A 82 2.42 -4.69 8.98
C LEU A 82 2.79 -3.67 10.05
N ASP A 83 1.92 -3.41 11.02
CA ASP A 83 2.18 -2.49 12.13
C ASP A 83 3.29 -3.02 13.04
N LEU A 84 3.29 -4.34 13.33
CA LEU A 84 4.39 -4.99 14.04
C LEU A 84 5.71 -4.88 13.25
N LEU A 85 5.66 -5.08 11.94
CA LEU A 85 6.83 -4.93 11.07
C LEU A 85 7.37 -3.49 11.12
N HIS A 86 6.50 -2.47 11.09
CA HIS A 86 6.90 -1.08 11.25
C HIS A 86 7.61 -0.84 12.58
N HIS A 87 7.08 -1.37 13.68
CA HIS A 87 7.71 -1.28 15.00
C HIS A 87 9.10 -1.96 15.03
N LEU A 88 9.23 -3.15 14.42
CA LEU A 88 10.51 -3.86 14.30
C LEU A 88 11.55 -3.03 13.54
N PHE A 89 11.18 -2.44 12.40
CA PHE A 89 12.08 -1.55 11.65
C PHE A 89 12.52 -0.35 12.49
N LYS A 90 11.60 0.33 13.19
CA LYS A 90 11.97 1.42 14.09
C LYS A 90 12.95 0.98 15.17
N MET A 91 12.75 -0.18 15.80
CA MET A 91 13.71 -0.71 16.78
C MET A 91 15.10 -0.96 16.15
N ILE A 92 15.14 -1.58 14.96
CA ILE A 92 16.38 -1.84 14.22
C ILE A 92 17.11 -0.54 13.87
N LEU A 93 16.35 0.51 13.53
CA LEU A 93 16.87 1.83 13.17
C LEU A 93 17.12 2.75 14.37
N GLY A 94 16.91 2.28 15.62
CA GLY A 94 17.14 3.07 16.82
C GLY A 94 16.08 4.16 17.09
N GLY A 95 14.85 3.94 16.62
CA GLY A 95 13.71 4.85 16.74
C GLY A 95 13.47 5.72 15.50
N GLU A 96 14.40 5.73 14.54
CA GLU A 96 14.29 6.53 13.32
C GLU A 96 13.43 5.88 12.23
N LEU A 97 12.92 6.70 11.32
CA LEU A 97 12.09 6.27 10.18
C LEU A 97 12.89 6.00 8.91
N TYR A 98 14.03 6.67 8.77
CA TYR A 98 14.92 6.64 7.61
C TYR A 98 16.37 6.83 8.07
N THR A 99 17.31 6.53 7.20
CA THR A 99 18.76 6.67 7.43
C THR A 99 19.46 7.52 6.36
N ALA A 100 18.77 7.82 5.25
CA ALA A 100 19.22 8.73 4.22
C ALA A 100 19.56 10.11 4.82
N PRO A 101 20.65 10.75 4.37
CA PRO A 101 21.06 12.06 4.87
C PRO A 101 20.21 13.15 4.20
N LEU A 102 18.92 13.19 4.55
CA LEU A 102 17.99 14.18 4.04
C LEU A 102 18.43 15.60 4.44
N PRO A 103 18.27 16.60 3.54
CA PRO A 103 18.34 17.99 3.96
C PRO A 103 17.32 18.25 5.06
N ARG A 104 17.57 19.28 5.90
CA ARG A 104 16.80 19.52 7.13
C ARG A 104 15.28 19.60 6.94
N ASP A 105 14.81 19.93 5.74
CA ASP A 105 13.39 20.17 5.45
C ASP A 105 13.01 19.65 4.03
N PRO A 106 12.75 18.34 3.84
CA PRO A 106 12.20 17.84 2.58
C PRO A 106 10.85 18.51 2.29
N GLN A 107 10.55 18.82 1.03
CA GLN A 107 9.29 19.46 0.64
C GLN A 107 8.28 18.44 0.11
N ARG A 108 8.75 17.39 -0.56
CA ARG A 108 7.92 16.34 -1.17
C ARG A 108 8.52 14.97 -0.89
N VAL A 109 7.72 14.12 -0.24
CA VAL A 109 8.08 12.75 0.13
C VAL A 109 7.10 11.76 -0.48
N LEU A 110 7.60 10.68 -1.07
CA LEU A 110 6.80 9.57 -1.56
C LEU A 110 7.10 8.30 -0.76
N ASP A 111 6.06 7.61 -0.30
CA ASP A 111 6.12 6.28 0.32
C ASP A 111 5.44 5.25 -0.59
N VAL A 112 6.24 4.37 -1.21
CA VAL A 112 5.75 3.39 -2.19
C VAL A 112 5.48 2.05 -1.50
N GLY A 113 4.27 1.52 -1.69
CA GLY A 113 3.73 0.39 -0.92
C GLY A 113 3.57 0.73 0.54
N THR A 114 2.80 1.79 0.81
CA THR A 114 2.65 2.36 2.15
C THR A 114 1.93 1.43 3.15
N GLY A 115 1.25 0.39 2.67
CA GLY A 115 0.52 -0.57 3.51
C GLY A 115 -0.55 0.14 4.35
N THR A 116 -0.48 0.01 5.67
CA THR A 116 -1.38 0.70 6.61
C THR A 116 -1.20 2.22 6.62
N GLY A 117 -0.12 2.74 6.01
CA GLY A 117 0.18 4.16 5.97
C GLY A 117 0.95 4.67 7.19
N ILE A 118 1.24 3.81 8.18
CA ILE A 118 1.85 4.20 9.45
C ILE A 118 3.20 4.93 9.28
N TRP A 119 4.02 4.51 8.31
CA TRP A 119 5.29 5.21 8.03
C TRP A 119 5.06 6.60 7.46
N ALA A 120 4.16 6.73 6.48
CA ALA A 120 3.83 8.00 5.85
C ALA A 120 3.19 8.98 6.85
N ILE A 121 2.34 8.50 7.75
CA ILE A 121 1.75 9.29 8.84
C ILE A 121 2.84 9.85 9.75
N GLU A 122 3.75 9.01 10.26
CA GLU A 122 4.81 9.50 11.14
C GLU A 122 5.78 10.45 10.42
N MET A 123 6.01 10.27 9.12
CA MET A 123 6.81 11.22 8.33
C MET A 123 6.10 12.56 8.13
N ALA A 124 4.79 12.55 7.89
CA ALA A 124 3.99 13.75 7.76
C ALA A 124 3.93 14.54 9.07
N ASP A 125 3.82 13.85 10.22
CA ASP A 125 3.91 14.46 11.55
C ASP A 125 5.31 15.04 11.83
N ARG A 126 6.37 14.34 11.40
CA ARG A 126 7.76 14.79 11.58
C ARG A 126 8.08 16.03 10.74
N PHE A 127 7.51 16.13 9.54
CA PHE A 127 7.73 17.21 8.60
C PHE A 127 6.41 17.86 8.19
N PRO A 128 5.80 18.70 9.05
CA PRO A 128 4.46 19.26 8.81
C PRO A 128 4.40 20.21 7.60
N MET A 129 5.56 20.66 7.10
CA MET A 129 5.67 21.49 5.89
C MET A 129 5.90 20.68 4.61
N ALA A 130 6.24 19.40 4.73
CA ALA A 130 6.42 18.52 3.58
C ALA A 130 5.05 18.01 3.11
N GLN A 131 4.84 17.94 1.81
CA GLN A 131 3.79 17.12 1.24
C GLN A 131 4.26 15.66 1.25
N VAL A 132 3.52 14.79 1.92
CA VAL A 132 3.76 13.36 1.92
C VAL A 132 2.69 12.68 1.07
N ILE A 133 3.13 11.78 0.20
CA ILE A 133 2.26 10.96 -0.64
C ILE A 133 2.55 9.50 -0.32
N GLY A 134 1.53 8.73 0.01
CA GLY A 134 1.63 7.27 0.11
C GLY A 134 0.87 6.61 -1.03
N THR A 135 1.47 5.60 -1.65
CA THR A 135 0.82 4.79 -2.70
C THR A 135 0.76 3.33 -2.29
N ASP A 136 -0.38 2.67 -2.52
CA ASP A 136 -0.52 1.24 -2.32
C ASP A 136 -1.55 0.66 -3.30
N LEU A 137 -1.52 -0.64 -3.56
CA LEU A 137 -2.57 -1.33 -4.32
C LEU A 137 -3.90 -1.39 -3.55
N SER A 138 -3.84 -1.19 -2.24
CA SER A 138 -4.91 -1.48 -1.29
C SER A 138 -5.41 -0.20 -0.63
N PRO A 139 -6.72 0.06 -0.59
CA PRO A 139 -7.26 1.14 0.23
C PRO A 139 -7.47 0.67 1.67
N ILE A 140 -6.39 0.45 2.42
CA ILE A 140 -6.42 0.00 3.83
C ILE A 140 -5.93 1.10 4.80
N GLN A 141 -5.74 2.31 4.31
CA GLN A 141 -5.22 3.43 5.09
C GLN A 141 -6.33 4.09 5.92
N PRO A 142 -6.00 4.68 7.09
CA PRO A 142 -6.98 5.34 7.94
C PRO A 142 -7.56 6.59 7.28
N ASN A 143 -8.81 6.92 7.61
CA ASN A 143 -9.47 8.14 7.11
C ASN A 143 -8.92 9.41 7.78
N TRP A 144 -8.47 9.31 9.03
CA TRP A 144 -7.94 10.45 9.77
C TRP A 144 -6.42 10.49 9.68
N VAL A 145 -5.91 11.38 8.82
CA VAL A 145 -4.49 11.52 8.52
C VAL A 145 -4.03 12.98 8.70
N PRO A 146 -2.72 13.23 8.87
CA PRO A 146 -2.18 14.58 8.87
C PRO A 146 -2.58 15.36 7.60
N PRO A 147 -2.85 16.68 7.70
CA PRO A 147 -3.38 17.46 6.57
C PRO A 147 -2.41 17.59 5.38
N ASN A 148 -1.13 17.27 5.60
CA ASN A 148 -0.08 17.26 4.60
C ASN A 148 0.19 15.88 3.99
N LEU A 149 -0.65 14.87 4.30
CA LEU A 149 -0.54 13.50 3.78
C LEU A 149 -1.72 13.16 2.85
N GLN A 150 -1.41 12.56 1.70
CA GLN A 150 -2.40 12.04 0.74
C GLN A 150 -2.08 10.59 0.39
N PHE A 151 -3.12 9.76 0.29
CA PHE A 151 -3.00 8.37 -0.14
C PHE A 151 -3.66 8.14 -1.50
N TYR A 152 -2.94 7.45 -2.40
CA TYR A 152 -3.46 7.05 -3.70
C TYR A 152 -3.41 5.54 -3.85
N ILE A 153 -4.45 4.99 -4.47
CA ILE A 153 -4.41 3.60 -4.92
C ILE A 153 -3.67 3.58 -6.24
N ASP A 154 -2.46 3.06 -6.23
CA ASP A 154 -1.61 3.00 -7.42
C ASP A 154 -0.71 1.76 -7.39
N ASP A 155 -0.39 1.26 -8.58
CA ASP A 155 0.54 0.15 -8.74
C ASP A 155 1.93 0.70 -9.06
N ALA A 156 2.88 0.44 -8.15
CA ALA A 156 4.28 0.81 -8.28
C ALA A 156 4.97 0.32 -9.57
N GLU A 157 4.46 -0.75 -10.20
CA GLU A 157 4.97 -1.27 -11.48
C GLU A 157 4.43 -0.53 -12.71
N SER A 158 3.38 0.29 -12.54
CA SER A 158 2.86 1.16 -13.60
C SER A 158 3.81 2.31 -13.90
N GLU A 159 3.52 3.05 -14.98
CA GLU A 159 4.20 4.31 -15.25
C GLU A 159 3.85 5.35 -14.18
N TRP A 160 4.87 5.93 -13.54
CA TRP A 160 4.68 6.92 -12.48
C TRP A 160 4.28 8.27 -13.07
N THR A 161 3.10 8.77 -12.72
CA THR A 161 2.50 9.97 -13.34
C THR A 161 2.73 11.27 -12.54
N PHE A 162 3.72 11.30 -11.66
CA PHE A 162 3.97 12.47 -10.78
C PHE A 162 4.60 13.67 -11.49
N HIS A 163 5.07 13.52 -12.73
CA HIS A 163 5.82 14.56 -13.47
C HIS A 163 5.12 15.92 -13.51
N GLU A 164 3.80 15.96 -13.62
CA GLU A 164 3.01 17.19 -13.64
C GLU A 164 2.91 17.87 -12.27
N SER A 165 2.96 17.07 -11.20
CA SER A 165 2.86 17.54 -9.82
C SER A 165 4.21 17.96 -9.22
N GLY A 166 5.32 17.61 -9.87
CA GLY A 166 6.68 17.91 -9.44
C GLY A 166 7.43 16.71 -8.87
N LYS A 167 8.76 16.81 -8.87
CA LYS A 167 9.67 15.75 -8.39
C LYS A 167 9.74 15.69 -6.86
N PHE A 168 10.24 14.58 -6.33
CA PHE A 168 10.37 14.34 -4.89
C PHE A 168 11.77 14.69 -4.37
N ASP A 169 11.83 15.15 -3.11
CA ASP A 169 13.07 15.25 -2.34
C ASP A 169 13.49 13.88 -1.78
N PHE A 170 12.50 13.06 -1.44
CA PHE A 170 12.71 11.75 -0.85
C PHE A 170 11.68 10.75 -1.35
N ILE A 171 12.15 9.57 -1.76
CA ILE A 171 11.31 8.42 -2.06
C ILE A 171 11.73 7.30 -1.11
N HIS A 172 10.75 6.69 -0.47
CA HIS A 172 10.92 5.58 0.45
C HIS A 172 10.15 4.36 -0.07
N GLY A 173 10.74 3.18 0.12
CA GLY A 173 10.04 1.92 0.01
C GLY A 173 10.50 0.98 1.13
N ARG A 174 9.59 0.15 1.63
CA ARG A 174 9.91 -0.81 2.68
C ARG A 174 9.21 -2.14 2.46
N ALA A 175 9.95 -3.23 2.64
CA ALA A 175 9.43 -4.60 2.56
C ALA A 175 8.61 -4.88 1.29
N LEU A 176 9.01 -4.29 0.16
CA LEU A 176 8.37 -4.43 -1.15
C LEU A 176 8.74 -5.74 -1.87
N CYS A 177 9.61 -6.56 -1.27
CA CYS A 177 9.97 -7.88 -1.79
C CYS A 177 8.71 -8.73 -2.05
N GLY A 178 8.66 -9.42 -3.19
CA GLY A 178 7.46 -10.17 -3.61
C GLY A 178 6.31 -9.32 -4.16
N GLY A 179 6.38 -7.98 -4.10
CA GLY A 179 5.40 -7.07 -4.69
C GLY A 179 5.78 -6.51 -6.06
N ILE A 180 7.07 -6.53 -6.40
CA ILE A 180 7.61 -5.97 -7.66
C ILE A 180 8.24 -7.09 -8.51
N ALA A 181 7.88 -7.17 -9.78
CA ALA A 181 8.49 -8.08 -10.76
C ALA A 181 9.71 -7.45 -11.44
N ASP A 182 9.61 -6.19 -11.88
CA ASP A 182 10.68 -5.47 -12.59
C ASP A 182 11.35 -4.39 -11.72
N TRP A 183 12.31 -4.83 -10.90
CA TRP A 183 13.10 -3.95 -10.03
C TRP A 183 13.96 -2.92 -10.79
N PRO A 184 14.66 -3.26 -11.89
CA PRO A 184 15.34 -2.27 -12.71
C PRO A 184 14.42 -1.14 -13.18
N LYS A 185 13.22 -1.46 -13.67
CA LYS A 185 12.21 -0.45 -14.03
C LYS A 185 11.79 0.37 -12.81
N PHE A 186 11.48 -0.27 -11.68
CA PHE A 186 11.10 0.42 -10.45
C PHE A 186 12.13 1.49 -10.04
N TYR A 187 13.42 1.12 -10.00
CA TYR A 187 14.47 2.07 -9.62
C TYR A 187 14.71 3.15 -10.68
N ALA A 188 14.57 2.85 -11.97
CA ALA A 188 14.62 3.86 -13.02
C ALA A 188 13.50 4.92 -12.85
N GLN A 189 12.28 4.48 -12.55
CA GLN A 189 11.15 5.38 -12.29
C GLN A 189 11.35 6.22 -11.04
N ALA A 190 11.86 5.62 -9.95
CA ALA A 190 12.21 6.35 -8.74
C ALA A 190 13.27 7.42 -9.02
N TYR A 191 14.32 7.08 -9.77
CA TYR A 191 15.37 8.02 -10.17
C TYR A 191 14.83 9.19 -10.99
N ASP A 192 13.99 8.91 -11.99
CA ASP A 192 13.41 9.93 -12.87
C ASP A 192 12.44 10.87 -12.13
N ASN A 193 11.82 10.40 -11.05
CA ASN A 193 10.93 11.19 -10.20
C ASN A 193 11.62 11.91 -9.04
N LEU A 194 12.94 11.75 -8.86
CA LEU A 194 13.72 12.54 -7.91
C LEU A 194 14.23 13.85 -8.49
N GLN A 195 14.18 14.90 -7.68
CA GLN A 195 14.89 16.13 -8.00
C GLN A 195 16.40 15.93 -7.89
N PRO A 196 17.22 16.78 -8.53
CA PRO A 196 18.66 16.78 -8.30
C PRO A 196 19.00 16.92 -6.81
N GLY A 197 19.76 15.95 -6.26
CA GLY A 197 20.11 15.91 -4.84
C GLY A 197 19.06 15.25 -3.92
N GLY A 198 17.95 14.77 -4.47
CA GLY A 198 16.98 13.94 -3.73
C GLY A 198 17.52 12.54 -3.42
N TRP A 199 16.86 11.86 -2.48
CA TRP A 199 17.26 10.54 -1.99
C TRP A 199 16.21 9.48 -2.26
N MET A 200 16.67 8.26 -2.56
CA MET A 200 15.86 7.05 -2.50
C MET A 200 16.36 6.20 -1.33
N GLU A 201 15.46 5.70 -0.49
CA GLU A 201 15.78 4.71 0.53
C GLU A 201 14.88 3.48 0.39
N MET A 202 15.51 2.31 0.30
CA MET A 202 14.84 1.02 0.34
C MET A 202 15.21 0.30 1.63
N GLN A 203 14.22 0.04 2.46
CA GLN A 203 14.38 -0.72 3.70
C GLN A 203 13.79 -2.11 3.53
N ASP A 204 14.64 -3.11 3.34
CA ASP A 204 14.20 -4.47 3.12
C ASP A 204 14.92 -5.46 4.03
N HIS A 205 14.42 -6.68 4.05
CA HIS A 205 14.91 -7.76 4.90
C HIS A 205 15.26 -8.98 4.05
N GLU A 206 16.32 -9.69 4.44
CA GLU A 206 16.61 -10.98 3.82
C GLU A 206 15.55 -12.00 4.25
N CYS A 207 14.96 -12.69 3.28
CA CYS A 207 14.11 -13.84 3.56
C CYS A 207 14.94 -15.09 3.89
N TRP A 208 16.24 -15.13 3.54
CA TRP A 208 17.11 -16.25 3.93
C TRP A 208 17.21 -16.36 5.46
N LEU A 209 17.01 -17.57 5.96
CA LEU A 209 17.28 -17.90 7.36
C LEU A 209 18.77 -18.18 7.54
N ASN A 210 19.41 -17.40 8.40
CA ASN A 210 20.81 -17.54 8.77
C ASN A 210 20.96 -17.85 10.26
N SER A 211 22.02 -18.56 10.63
CA SER A 211 22.36 -18.88 12.02
C SER A 211 23.84 -18.58 12.28
N ASP A 212 24.14 -18.01 13.45
CA ASP A 212 25.51 -17.76 13.90
C ASP A 212 26.16 -18.99 14.57
N ASP A 213 25.37 -20.01 14.92
CA ASP A 213 25.75 -21.13 15.78
C ASP A 213 25.61 -22.51 15.10
N GLY A 214 25.56 -22.51 13.76
CA GLY A 214 25.34 -23.72 12.96
C GLY A 214 23.94 -24.32 13.14
N GLY A 215 23.00 -23.59 13.74
CA GLY A 215 21.61 -24.01 13.95
C GLY A 215 20.87 -24.39 12.66
N MET A 216 21.27 -23.85 11.50
CA MET A 216 20.69 -24.23 10.21
C MET A 216 20.98 -25.69 9.83
N GLU A 217 22.13 -26.26 10.23
CA GLU A 217 22.44 -27.68 10.01
C GLU A 217 21.50 -28.59 10.82
N ARG A 218 21.06 -28.10 11.98
CA ARG A 218 20.11 -28.80 12.87
C ARG A 218 18.66 -28.59 12.48
N ALA A 219 18.39 -27.68 11.54
CA ALA A 219 17.06 -27.33 11.05
C ALA A 219 16.94 -27.48 9.52
N PRO A 220 17.17 -28.69 8.96
CA PRO A 220 17.14 -28.92 7.51
C PRO A 220 15.76 -28.61 6.91
N ALA A 221 14.67 -28.86 7.66
CA ALA A 221 13.31 -28.55 7.21
C ALA A 221 13.08 -27.04 7.03
N CYS A 222 13.62 -26.19 7.91
CA CYS A 222 13.55 -24.73 7.74
C CYS A 222 14.35 -24.28 6.51
N SER A 223 15.52 -24.89 6.28
CA SER A 223 16.34 -24.62 5.11
C SER A 223 15.67 -25.04 3.81
N GLU A 224 14.97 -26.18 3.81
CA GLU A 224 14.19 -26.66 2.67
C GLU A 224 12.99 -25.75 2.42
N TRP A 225 12.20 -25.45 3.46
CA TRP A 225 11.05 -24.56 3.36
C TRP A 225 11.41 -23.21 2.75
N ILE A 226 12.48 -22.55 3.21
CA ILE A 226 12.87 -21.25 2.65
C ILE A 226 13.34 -21.35 1.18
N ARG A 227 13.96 -22.47 0.79
CA ARG A 227 14.32 -22.74 -0.62
C ARG A 227 13.09 -22.96 -1.49
N GLU A 228 12.07 -23.65 -0.98
CA GLU A 228 10.79 -23.84 -1.66
C GLU A 228 10.06 -22.51 -1.84
N VAL A 229 10.05 -21.66 -0.81
CA VAL A 229 9.46 -20.30 -0.87
C VAL A 229 10.19 -19.44 -1.91
N ASP A 230 11.53 -19.43 -1.94
CA ASP A 230 12.29 -18.68 -2.95
C ASP A 230 11.99 -19.19 -4.37
N ARG A 231 11.92 -20.52 -4.56
CA ARG A 231 11.57 -21.11 -5.86
C ARG A 231 10.15 -20.74 -6.28
N ALA A 232 9.17 -20.86 -5.39
CA ALA A 232 7.79 -20.53 -5.66
C ALA A 232 7.64 -19.05 -6.02
N SER A 233 8.26 -18.14 -5.26
CA SER A 233 8.22 -16.70 -5.55
C SER A 233 8.89 -16.34 -6.87
N THR A 234 9.98 -17.03 -7.24
CA THR A 234 10.64 -16.87 -8.54
C THR A 234 9.73 -17.35 -9.68
N MET A 235 9.07 -18.51 -9.53
CA MET A 235 8.12 -19.02 -10.52
C MET A 235 6.89 -18.13 -10.66
N PHE A 236 6.45 -17.51 -9.57
CA PHE A 236 5.36 -16.54 -9.56
C PHE A 236 5.73 -15.23 -10.29
N GLY A 237 7.02 -14.93 -10.44
CA GLY A 237 7.52 -13.75 -11.14
C GLY A 237 7.89 -12.58 -10.23
N LYS A 238 7.58 -12.68 -8.94
CA LYS A 238 7.92 -11.67 -7.92
C LYS A 238 8.70 -12.32 -6.80
N ARG A 239 10.03 -12.32 -6.93
CA ARG A 239 10.93 -13.00 -6.01
C ARG A 239 10.98 -12.28 -4.66
N LEU A 240 10.90 -13.03 -3.57
CA LEU A 240 11.01 -12.51 -2.21
C LEU A 240 12.47 -12.24 -1.82
N ASN A 241 13.39 -13.11 -2.22
CA ASN A 241 14.76 -13.06 -1.73
C ASN A 241 15.68 -12.13 -2.52
N ILE A 242 15.42 -10.83 -2.39
CA ILE A 242 16.02 -9.80 -3.26
C ILE A 242 16.80 -8.72 -2.52
N ALA A 243 16.81 -8.69 -1.19
CA ALA A 243 17.39 -7.59 -0.41
C ALA A 243 18.85 -7.27 -0.80
N HIS A 244 19.66 -8.30 -1.05
CA HIS A 244 21.07 -8.18 -1.47
C HIS A 244 21.28 -7.56 -2.87
N GLN A 245 20.22 -7.42 -3.68
CA GLN A 245 20.31 -6.90 -5.05
C GLN A 245 20.02 -5.39 -5.14
N HIS A 246 19.36 -4.81 -4.14
CA HIS A 246 18.95 -3.40 -4.13
C HIS A 246 20.10 -2.44 -4.43
N ARG A 247 21.27 -2.68 -3.83
CA ARG A 247 22.46 -1.85 -4.05
C ARG A 247 22.85 -1.78 -5.52
N GLN A 248 22.87 -2.91 -6.23
CA GLN A 248 23.29 -2.93 -7.61
C GLN A 248 22.23 -2.32 -8.52
N TRP A 249 20.95 -2.59 -8.29
CA TRP A 249 19.87 -1.99 -9.06
C TRP A 249 19.81 -0.46 -8.93
N MET A 250 20.08 0.09 -7.74
CA MET A 250 20.22 1.53 -7.56
C MET A 250 21.40 2.08 -8.39
N ILE A 251 22.56 1.43 -8.36
CA ILE A 251 23.73 1.87 -9.15
C ILE A 251 23.41 1.84 -10.65
N ASP A 252 22.79 0.77 -11.13
CA ASP A 252 22.44 0.58 -12.54
C ASP A 252 21.41 1.61 -13.02
N ALA A 253 20.49 2.02 -12.15
CA ALA A 253 19.53 3.09 -12.43
C ALA A 253 20.16 4.51 -12.45
N GLY A 254 21.41 4.65 -11.99
CA GLY A 254 22.14 5.92 -12.03
C GLY A 254 22.25 6.65 -10.68
N PHE A 255 21.79 6.05 -9.59
CA PHE A 255 21.96 6.63 -8.26
C PHE A 255 23.44 6.76 -7.89
N GLN A 256 23.78 7.86 -7.25
CA GLN A 256 25.11 8.15 -6.75
C GLN A 256 25.16 7.97 -5.22
N ASN A 257 26.35 7.79 -4.65
CA ASN A 257 26.56 7.63 -3.21
C ASN A 257 25.75 6.49 -2.56
N VAL A 258 25.55 5.38 -3.28
CA VAL A 258 24.80 4.22 -2.78
C VAL A 258 25.55 3.55 -1.62
N SER A 259 25.00 3.70 -0.41
CA SER A 259 25.47 3.04 0.81
C SER A 259 24.49 1.95 1.25
N GLU A 260 25.03 0.84 1.75
CA GLU A 260 24.25 -0.26 2.30
C GLU A 260 24.50 -0.36 3.81
N ILE A 261 23.43 -0.44 4.61
CA ILE A 261 23.50 -0.60 6.06
C ILE A 261 22.87 -1.93 6.43
N ILE A 262 23.71 -2.94 6.69
CA ILE A 262 23.26 -4.27 7.11
C ILE A 262 23.12 -4.30 8.63
N ARG A 263 21.90 -4.54 9.13
CA ARG A 263 21.63 -4.73 10.56
C ARG A 263 21.08 -6.11 10.82
N LYS A 264 21.63 -6.77 11.83
CA LYS A 264 21.17 -8.10 12.23
C LYS A 264 19.92 -8.00 13.10
N ALA A 265 18.78 -8.45 12.59
CA ALA A 265 17.58 -8.68 13.37
C ALA A 265 17.59 -10.12 13.93
N SER A 266 17.73 -10.29 15.24
CA SER A 266 17.75 -11.63 15.86
C SER A 266 16.34 -12.07 16.23
N ILE A 267 15.92 -13.23 15.72
CA ILE A 267 14.59 -13.82 15.98
C ILE A 267 14.61 -14.72 17.24
N SER A 268 15.78 -14.91 17.87
CA SER A 268 15.96 -15.77 19.05
C SER A 268 16.00 -14.97 20.35
N ARG A 269 15.40 -15.52 21.43
CA ARG A 269 15.69 -15.10 22.81
C ARG A 269 17.15 -15.43 23.15
N LYS A 270 18.08 -14.48 22.99
CA LYS A 270 19.19 -14.46 23.95
C LYS A 270 18.56 -14.12 25.29
N GLN A 271 18.67 -15.01 26.26
CA GLN A 271 18.14 -14.76 27.60
C GLN A 271 18.80 -13.48 28.12
N THR A 272 18.05 -12.38 28.19
CA THR A 272 18.48 -11.19 28.91
C THR A 272 18.32 -11.51 30.39
N ILE A 273 19.40 -11.97 31.01
CA ILE A 273 19.45 -12.18 32.46
C ILE A 273 19.97 -10.88 33.06
N THR A 274 19.08 -10.13 33.71
CA THR A 274 19.43 -8.91 34.45
C THR A 274 19.70 -9.28 35.90
N TYR A 275 20.87 -8.93 36.41
CA TYR A 275 21.17 -8.99 37.84
C TYR A 275 21.12 -7.56 38.39
N HIS A 276 20.43 -7.38 39.52
CA HIS A 276 20.41 -6.13 40.28
C HIS A 276 21.53 -6.10 41.32
#